data_AF-A0A1I2JBS3-F1
#
_entry.id   AF-A0A1I2JBS3-F1
#
_cell.length_a   1.000
_cell.length_b   1.000
_cell.length_c   1.000
_cell.angle_alpha   90.00
_cell.angle_beta   90.00
_cell.angle_gamma   90.00
#
_symmetry.space_group_name_H-M   'P 1'
#
loop_
_entity.id
_entity.type
_entity.pdbx_description
1 polymer ?
#
loop_
_entity_poly.entity_id
_entity_poly.type
_entity_poly.pdbx_seq_one_letter_code
_entity_poly.pdbx_strand_id
1 'polypeptide(L)' 'MHPDWNISLFHYRNHGADYGRILVGIQVPAGERAMFEQFLAQLGYPCRDESGNPAYRLLLREASP' A
#
# COMPACT_ATOMS: atom_id res chain seq x y z
N MET A 1 -3.57 -9.30 10.04
CA MET A 1 -4.25 -8.54 8.98
C MET A 1 -5.74 -8.66 9.22
N HIS A 2 -6.48 -7.56 9.18
CA HIS A 2 -7.94 -7.61 9.23
C HIS A 2 -8.45 -8.43 8.03
N PRO A 3 -9.39 -9.38 8.21
CA PRO A 3 -9.81 -10.29 7.14
C PRO A 3 -10.38 -9.57 5.91
N ASP A 4 -10.85 -8.33 6.08
CA ASP A 4 -11.46 -7.53 5.01
C ASP A 4 -10.49 -6.58 4.28
N TRP A 5 -9.20 -6.56 4.64
CA TRP A 5 -8.19 -5.73 3.97
C TRP A 5 -7.52 -6.49 2.84
N ASN A 6 -8.09 -6.35 1.64
CA ASN A 6 -7.57 -7.03 0.46
C ASN A 6 -6.32 -6.33 -0.10
N ILE A 7 -5.31 -7.12 -0.50
CA ILE A 7 -4.11 -6.61 -1.18
C ILE A 7 -4.42 -6.56 -2.68
N SER A 8 -4.50 -5.36 -3.24
CA SER A 8 -4.75 -5.14 -4.67
C SER A 8 -3.49 -4.99 -5.51
N LEU A 9 -2.36 -4.67 -4.87
CA LEU A 9 -1.06 -4.51 -5.52
C LEU A 9 0.04 -4.96 -4.57
N PHE A 10 1.00 -5.72 -5.08
CA PHE A 10 2.22 -6.04 -4.35
C PHE A 10 3.41 -5.98 -5.29
N HIS A 11 4.24 -4.95 -5.14
CA HIS A 11 5.46 -4.79 -5.91
C HIS A 11 6.65 -4.73 -4.96
N TYR A 12 7.58 -5.68 -5.12
CA TYR A 12 8.81 -5.74 -4.35
C TYR A 12 9.99 -5.51 -5.28
N ARG A 13 10.90 -4.61 -4.89
CA ARG A 13 12.17 -4.43 -5.57
C ARG A 13 13.31 -4.56 -4.58
N ASN A 14 14.16 -5.55 -4.81
CA ASN A 14 15.43 -5.69 -4.11
C ASN A 14 16.46 -4.73 -4.73
N HIS A 15 17.06 -3.89 -3.92
CA HIS A 15 18.14 -3.00 -4.32
C HIS A 15 19.39 -3.47 -3.58
N GLY A 16 20.10 -4.44 -4.16
CA GLY A 16 21.23 -5.15 -3.53
C GLY A 16 22.10 -4.27 -2.63
N ALA A 17 22.48 -4.83 -1.47
CA ALA A 17 22.80 -4.19 -0.19
C ALA A 17 21.53 -3.92 0.66
N ASP A 18 21.09 -4.96 1.37
CA ASP A 18 20.27 -4.99 2.61
C ASP A 18 18.95 -4.18 2.69
N TYR A 19 18.53 -3.50 1.62
CA TYR A 19 17.34 -2.68 1.59
C TYR A 19 16.39 -3.13 0.47
N GLY A 20 15.23 -3.66 0.88
CA GLY A 20 14.10 -3.90 0.01
C GLY A 20 13.07 -2.78 0.16
N ARG A 21 12.52 -2.30 -0.96
CA ARG A 21 11.32 -1.44 -0.93
C ARG A 21 10.14 -2.25 -1.40
N ILE A 22 9.07 -2.19 -0.60
CA ILE A 22 7.78 -2.79 -0.92
C ILE A 22 6.82 -1.66 -1.20
N LEU A 23 6.11 -1.82 -2.30
CA LEU A 23 4.96 -1.01 -2.62
C LEU A 23 3.73 -1.92 -2.56
N VAL A 24 2.77 -1.56 -1.71
CA VAL A 24 1.55 -2.33 -1.49
C VAL A 24 0.35 -1.44 -1.72
N GLY A 25 -0.61 -1.91 -2.50
CA GLY A 25 -1.96 -1.36 -2.58
C GLY A 25 -2.89 -2.18 -1.71
N ILE A 26 -3.61 -1.52 -0.81
CA ILE A 26 -4.57 -2.16 0.10
C ILE A 26 -5.93 -1.51 -0.11
N GLN A 27 -6.93 -2.34 -0.39
CA GLN A 27 -8.34 -1.94 -0.41
C GLN A 27 -8.86 -1.94 1.02
N VAL A 28 -9.09 -0.74 1.55
CA VAL A 28 -9.62 -0.53 2.90
C VAL A 28 -11.10 -0.17 2.77
N PRO A 29 -12.01 -0.87 3.48
CA PRO A 29 -13.43 -0.51 3.51
C PRO A 29 -13.66 0.95 3.91
N ALA A 30 -14.73 1.55 3.36
CA ALA A 30 -15.13 2.90 3.73
C ALA A 30 -15.46 2.96 5.23
N GLY A 31 -14.75 3.82 5.98
CA GLY A 31 -14.88 3.95 7.44
C GLY A 31 -13.73 3.33 8.24
N GLU A 32 -12.94 2.43 7.66
CA GLU A 32 -11.84 1.75 8.36
C GLU A 32 -10.47 2.42 8.17
N ARG A 33 -10.42 3.53 7.43
CA ARG A 33 -9.16 4.23 7.10
C ARG A 33 -8.37 4.61 8.35
N ALA A 34 -9.03 5.11 9.39
CA ALA A 34 -8.37 5.50 10.64
C ALA A 34 -7.77 4.28 11.38
N MET A 35 -8.46 3.14 11.39
CA MET A 35 -7.95 1.89 11.96
C MET A 35 -6.74 1.38 11.18
N PHE A 36 -6.80 1.47 9.85
CA PHE A 36 -5.69 1.11 8.98
C PHE A 36 -4.45 1.98 9.21
N GLU A 37 -4.62 3.30 9.34
CA GLU A 37 -3.51 4.22 9.63
C GLU A 37 -2.87 3.95 11.01
N GLN A 38 -3.69 3.63 12.02
CA GLN A 38 -3.18 3.20 13.33
C GLN A 38 -2.40 1.89 13.24
N PHE A 39 -2.89 0.92 12.47
CA PHE A 39 -2.18 -0.33 12.22
C PHE A 39 -0.83 -0.10 11.52
N LEU A 40 -0.78 0.76 10.50
CA LEU A 40 0.47 1.12 9.83
C LEU A 40 1.48 1.77 10.79
N ALA A 41 1.01 2.65 11.69
CA ALA A 41 1.86 3.26 12.69
C ALA A 41 2.44 2.23 13.69
N GLN A 42 1.68 1.18 14.02
CA GLN A 42 2.11 0.10 14.92
C GLN A 42 3.10 -0.88 14.28
N LEU A 43 3.12 -1.00 12.95
CA LEU A 43 4.04 -1.88 12.23
C LEU A 43 5.51 -1.53 12.45
N GLY A 44 5.82 -0.28 12.80
CA GLY A 44 7.18 0.18 13.10
C GLY A 44 8.08 0.31 11.86
N TYR A 45 7.53 0.13 10.65
CA TYR A 45 8.25 0.33 9.40
C TYR A 45 7.99 1.73 8.85
N PRO A 46 9.03 2.45 8.39
CA PRO A 46 8.84 3.68 7.64
C PRO A 46 8.00 3.41 6.41
N CYS A 47 6.80 4.00 6.35
CA CYS A 47 5.92 3.95 5.20
C CYS A 47 5.53 5.36 4.79
N ARG A 48 5.21 5.53 3.51
CA ARG A 48 4.72 6.79 2.96
C ARG A 48 3.45 6.51 2.17
N ASP A 49 2.43 7.33 2.38
CA ASP A 49 1.22 7.25 1.57
C ASP A 49 1.49 7.79 0.16
N GLU A 50 1.38 6.90 -0.83
CA GLU A 50 1.54 7.20 -2.25
C GLU A 50 0.19 7.20 -3.00
N SER A 51 -0.95 7.16 -2.29
CA SER A 51 -2.30 7.14 -2.89
C SER A 51 -2.58 8.34 -3.81
N GLY A 52 -1.93 9.48 -3.54
CA GLY A 52 -2.05 10.71 -4.32
C GLY A 52 -1.07 10.83 -5.50
N ASN A 53 -0.11 9.91 -5.63
CA ASN A 53 0.96 10.06 -6.60
C ASN A 53 0.43 9.79 -8.04
N PRO A 54 0.57 10.77 -8.97
CA PRO A 54 0.00 10.67 -10.32
C PRO A 54 0.58 9.50 -11.13
N ALA A 55 1.81 9.06 -10.84
CA ALA A 55 2.41 7.91 -11.49
C ALA A 55 1.62 6.61 -11.24
N TYR A 56 0.98 6.46 -10.08
CA TYR A 56 0.15 5.27 -9.79
C TYR A 56 -1.08 5.19 -10.65
N ARG A 57 -1.73 6.35 -10.89
CA ARG A 57 -2.91 6.41 -11.76
C ARG A 57 -2.56 6.09 -13.21
N LEU A 58 -1.33 6.39 -13.62
CA LEU A 58 -0.84 6.20 -14.99
C LEU A 58 -0.30 4.78 -15.25
N LEU A 59 0.32 4.15 -14.25
CA LEU A 59 1.09 2.92 -14.45
C LEU A 59 0.44 1.66 -13.88
N LEU A 60 -0.44 1.78 -12.88
CA LEU A 60 -0.94 0.63 -12.10
C LEU A 60 -2.47 0.55 -12.04
N ARG A 61 -3.16 1.53 -12.63
CA ARG A 61 -4.61 1.51 -12.81
C ARG A 61 -4.90 0.87 -14.16
N GLU A 62 -4.97 -0.46 -14.23
CA GLU A 62 -5.84 -1.06 -15.26
C GLU A 62 -7.25 -0.58 -14.93
N ALA A 63 -7.80 0.24 -15.82
CA ALA A 63 -9.18 0.69 -15.73
C ALA A 63 -10.07 -0.55 -15.82
N SER A 64 -10.56 -1.04 -14.68
CA SER A 64 -11.82 -1.77 -14.72
C SER A 64 -12.94 -0.75 -14.93
N PRO A 65 -13.77 -0.93 -15.98
CA PRO A 65 -14.90 -0.05 -16.28
C PRO A 65 -15.97 -0.06 -15.18
#